data_AF-A0AAE0VU92-F1
#
_entry.id   AF-A0AAE0VU92-F1
#
_cell.length_a   1.000
_cell.length_b   1.000
_cell.length_c   1.000
_cell.angle_alpha   90.00
_cell.angle_beta   90.00
_cell.angle_gamma   90.00
#
_symmetry.space_group_name_H-M   'P 1'
#
loop_
_entity.id
_entity.type
_entity.pdbx_description
1 polymer ?
#
loop_
_entity_poly.entity_id
_entity_poly.type
_entity_poly.pdbx_seq_one_letter_code
_entity_poly.pdbx_strand_id
1 'polypeptide(L)'
;ETQNALVYRNRLYYAMRDLHHPFIIRGYNWTVDVECDVMRNETVSNHISHNNTQGSLNSSHVQGNNHYNVAIRFYSDPNFQYEIPGNPLQAKVGDDVYVKAYTDAADWRVKMSVHSCYTKPDPYADDSMKYYLLTNG
;
A
#
# COMPACT_ATOMS: atom_id res chain seq x y z
N GLU A 1 -34.53 29.84 -1.90
CA GLU A 1 -34.48 28.59 -2.69
C GLU A 1 -33.98 27.46 -1.81
N THR A 2 -34.79 26.42 -1.69
CA THR A 2 -34.52 25.21 -0.92
C THR A 2 -33.48 24.35 -1.65
N GLN A 3 -32.25 24.30 -1.15
CA GLN A 3 -31.17 23.45 -1.68
C GLN A 3 -31.49 21.96 -1.45
N ASN A 4 -32.17 21.34 -2.41
CA ASN A 4 -32.65 19.95 -2.34
C ASN A 4 -31.64 18.88 -2.82
N ALA A 5 -30.44 19.28 -3.29
CA ALA A 5 -29.42 18.37 -3.80
C ALA A 5 -28.00 18.72 -3.28
N LEU A 6 -27.21 17.70 -2.97
CA LEU A 6 -25.77 17.81 -2.70
C LEU A 6 -25.01 17.75 -4.02
N VAL A 7 -24.26 18.80 -4.35
CA VAL A 7 -23.43 18.85 -5.56
C VAL A 7 -22.02 18.38 -5.24
N TYR A 8 -21.59 17.26 -5.83
CA TYR A 8 -20.23 16.74 -5.71
C TYR A 8 -19.44 17.05 -6.99
N ARG A 9 -18.26 17.64 -6.82
CA ARG A 9 -17.34 17.94 -7.93
C ARG A 9 -16.08 17.10 -7.80
N ASN A 10 -15.65 16.52 -8.91
CA ASN A 10 -14.38 15.82 -9.04
C ASN A 10 -13.75 16.15 -10.40
N ARG A 11 -12.48 15.81 -10.57
CA ARG A 11 -11.74 16.01 -11.80
C ARG A 11 -11.05 14.69 -12.14
N LEU A 12 -11.46 14.09 -13.25
CA LEU A 12 -10.89 12.87 -13.79
C LEU A 12 -9.68 13.19 -14.66
N TYR A 13 -8.59 12.47 -14.44
CA TYR A 13 -7.37 12.57 -15.23
C TYR A 13 -7.19 11.31 -16.06
N TYR A 14 -7.19 11.44 -17.39
CA TYR A 14 -6.83 10.36 -18.29
C TYR A 14 -5.34 10.38 -18.55
N ALA A 15 -4.65 9.36 -18.08
CA ALA A 15 -3.21 9.30 -18.08
C ALA A 15 -2.67 8.30 -19.12
N MET A 16 -1.52 8.61 -19.72
CA MET A 16 -0.72 7.66 -20.48
C MET A 16 -0.11 6.67 -19.49
N ARG A 17 -0.62 5.45 -19.55
CA ARG A 17 -0.27 4.35 -18.67
C ARG A 17 0.78 3.47 -19.35
N ASP A 18 1.68 2.91 -18.56
CA ASP A 18 2.60 1.88 -19.04
C ASP A 18 1.80 0.65 -19.54
N LEU A 19 2.17 0.10 -20.69
CA LEU A 19 1.40 -0.94 -21.38
C LEU A 19 1.31 -2.24 -20.57
N HIS A 20 2.35 -2.54 -19.78
CA HIS A 20 2.41 -3.75 -18.93
C HIS A 20 2.02 -3.44 -17.48
N HIS A 21 2.12 -2.17 -17.07
CA HIS A 21 1.87 -1.74 -15.69
C HIS A 21 0.95 -0.52 -15.66
N PRO A 22 -0.36 -0.72 -15.90
CA PRO A 22 -1.26 0.39 -16.15
C PRO A 22 -1.51 1.31 -14.94
N PHE A 23 -0.98 0.99 -13.77
CA PHE A 23 -0.97 1.89 -12.61
C PHE A 23 0.21 2.89 -12.64
N ILE A 24 1.24 2.65 -13.45
CA ILE A 24 2.36 3.59 -13.67
C ILE A 24 1.91 4.63 -14.71
N ILE A 25 1.92 5.90 -14.30
CA ILE A 25 1.57 7.04 -15.15
C ILE A 25 2.85 7.70 -15.67
N ARG A 26 3.00 7.81 -16.99
CA ARG A 26 4.14 8.48 -17.65
C ARG A 26 3.83 9.92 -18.06
N GLY A 27 2.54 10.25 -18.19
CA GLY A 27 2.07 11.57 -18.60
C GLY A 27 0.54 11.64 -18.61
N TYR A 28 -0.03 12.83 -18.77
CA TYR A 28 -1.49 13.03 -18.82
C TYR A 28 -1.91 13.41 -20.24
N ASN A 29 -2.95 12.77 -20.76
CA ASN A 29 -3.46 13.01 -22.10
C ASN A 29 -4.56 14.07 -22.10
N TRP A 30 -5.51 13.98 -21.16
CA TRP A 30 -6.56 14.98 -20.96
C TRP A 30 -7.19 14.88 -19.57
N THR A 31 -7.95 15.92 -19.20
CA THR A 31 -8.61 16.08 -17.90
C THR A 31 -10.08 16.47 -18.10
N VAL A 32 -11.01 15.85 -17.37
CA VAL A 32 -12.45 16.21 -17.40
C VAL A 32 -12.95 16.52 -16.01
N ASP A 33 -13.65 17.64 -15.90
CA ASP A 33 -14.41 18.01 -14.72
C ASP A 33 -15.75 17.26 -14.68
N VAL A 34 -16.03 16.64 -13.53
CA VAL A 34 -17.26 15.89 -13.27
C VAL A 34 -18.00 16.55 -12.12
N GLU A 35 -19.29 16.78 -12.33
CA GLU A 35 -20.21 17.29 -11.33
C GLU A 35 -21.41 16.33 -11.23
N CYS A 36 -21.82 15.98 -10.02
CA CYS A 36 -22.94 15.10 -9.76
C CYS A 36 -23.84 15.65 -8.67
N ASP A 37 -25.14 15.69 -8.93
CA ASP A 37 -26.16 16.11 -7.98
C ASP A 37 -26.80 14.90 -7.30
N VAL A 38 -26.66 14.80 -5.98
CA VAL A 38 -27.20 13.71 -5.17
C VAL A 38 -28.39 14.21 -4.36
N MET A 39 -29.55 13.56 -4.54
CA MET A 39 -30.75 13.85 -3.76
C MET A 39 -30.60 13.34 -2.32
N ARG A 40 -30.99 14.15 -1.34
CA ARG A 40 -30.74 13.86 0.09
C ARG A 40 -31.66 12.82 0.73
N ASN A 41 -32.73 12.40 0.06
CA ASN A 41 -33.77 11.57 0.67
C ASN A 41 -33.90 10.22 -0.04
N GLU A 42 -33.40 9.16 0.60
CA GLU A 42 -33.71 7.77 0.27
C GLU A 42 -34.04 6.98 1.54
N THR A 43 -34.93 5.98 1.42
CA THR A 43 -35.31 5.05 2.49
C THR A 43 -34.48 3.78 2.42
N VAL A 44 -33.64 3.54 3.42
CA VAL A 44 -32.78 2.34 3.52
C VAL A 44 -33.40 1.35 4.50
N SER A 45 -33.59 0.08 4.08
CA SER A 45 -33.99 -1.02 4.96
C SER A 45 -32.79 -1.90 5.31
N ASN A 46 -32.49 -2.07 6.59
CA ASN A 46 -31.41 -2.96 7.06
C ASN A 46 -32.00 -4.24 7.68
N HIS A 47 -31.53 -5.40 7.23
CA HIS A 47 -31.77 -6.69 7.89
C HIS A 47 -30.54 -7.07 8.73
N ILE A 48 -30.72 -7.21 10.04
CA ILE A 48 -29.68 -7.64 10.99
C ILE A 48 -29.98 -9.09 11.39
N SER A 49 -29.01 -9.98 11.21
CA SER A 49 -29.03 -11.34 11.74
C SER A 49 -27.89 -11.48 12.75
N HIS A 50 -28.24 -11.79 14.00
CA HIS A 50 -27.30 -12.12 15.06
C HIS A 50 -27.19 -13.64 15.17
N ASN A 51 -25.97 -14.17 15.24
CA ASN A 51 -25.73 -15.48 15.82
C ASN A 51 -24.55 -15.43 16.78
N ASN A 52 -24.84 -15.83 18.02
CA ASN A 52 -23.94 -15.83 19.15
C ASN A 52 -23.66 -17.29 19.53
N THR A 53 -22.40 -17.72 19.52
CA THR A 53 -22.02 -19.01 20.12
C THR A 53 -20.70 -18.84 20.87
N GLN A 54 -20.77 -18.99 22.19
CA GLN A 54 -19.64 -19.07 23.11
C GLN A 54 -19.28 -20.53 23.38
N GLY A 55 -18.00 -20.80 23.61
CA GLY A 55 -17.58 -21.85 24.54
C GLY A 55 -16.36 -22.67 24.12
N SER A 56 -15.23 -22.47 24.81
CA SER A 56 -14.60 -23.47 25.69
C SER A 56 -13.14 -23.08 25.98
N LEU A 57 -12.83 -22.93 27.27
CA LEU A 57 -11.49 -22.67 27.83
C LEU A 57 -10.83 -24.01 28.13
N ASN A 58 -9.64 -24.29 27.59
CA ASN A 58 -8.75 -25.34 28.11
C ASN A 58 -7.26 -25.17 27.69
N SER A 59 -6.38 -25.33 28.71
CA SER A 59 -4.92 -25.56 28.69
C SER A 59 -4.00 -24.35 28.43
N SER A 60 -3.45 -23.76 29.51
CA SER A 60 -2.44 -22.69 29.42
C SER A 60 -1.05 -23.24 29.10
N HIS A 61 -0.77 -23.42 27.81
CA HIS A 61 0.59 -23.53 27.29
C HIS A 61 1.20 -22.12 27.21
N VAL A 62 2.28 -21.85 27.94
CA VAL A 62 3.00 -20.57 27.82
C VAL A 62 3.87 -20.64 26.56
N GLN A 63 3.28 -20.22 25.45
CA GLN A 63 3.97 -20.06 24.18
C GLN A 63 4.44 -18.60 24.06
N GLY A 64 5.75 -18.41 23.95
CA GLY A 64 6.32 -17.11 23.64
C GLY A 64 6.47 -16.95 22.13
N ASN A 65 5.78 -15.97 21.55
CA ASN A 65 6.05 -15.55 20.17
C ASN A 65 7.15 -14.50 20.21
N ASN A 66 8.30 -14.81 19.62
CA ASN A 66 9.36 -13.84 19.41
C ASN A 66 9.46 -13.47 17.93
N HIS A 67 9.59 -12.19 17.65
CA HIS A 67 9.74 -11.68 16.29
C HIS A 67 11.13 -11.07 16.13
N TYR A 68 11.80 -11.37 15.02
CA TYR A 68 13.02 -10.66 14.64
C TYR A 68 12.63 -9.29 14.09
N ASN A 69 13.32 -8.26 14.54
CA ASN A 69 13.17 -6.95 13.95
C ASN A 69 13.83 -6.96 12.56
N VAL A 70 13.08 -6.50 11.55
CA VAL A 70 13.52 -6.42 10.17
C VAL A 70 13.23 -5.01 9.68
N ALA A 71 14.22 -4.40 9.05
CA ALA A 71 14.13 -3.04 8.54
C ALA A 71 14.52 -3.00 7.06
N ILE A 72 13.92 -2.04 6.36
CA ILE A 72 14.27 -1.67 4.99
C ILE A 72 14.74 -0.22 4.99
N ARG A 73 15.85 0.05 4.32
CA ARG A 73 16.40 1.40 4.14
C ARG A 73 16.76 1.65 2.69
N PHE A 74 16.77 2.93 2.32
CA PHE A 74 17.04 3.40 0.97
C PHE A 74 18.31 4.24 0.96
N TYR A 75 19.10 4.14 -0.10
CA TYR A 75 20.41 4.75 -0.24
C TYR A 75 20.57 5.34 -1.64
N SER A 76 21.39 6.39 -1.75
CA SER A 76 21.71 7.03 -3.03
C SER A 76 22.95 6.44 -3.71
N ASP A 77 23.65 5.53 -3.05
CA ASP A 77 24.86 4.90 -3.56
C ASP A 77 24.82 3.36 -3.45
N PRO A 78 25.51 2.65 -4.37
CA PRO A 78 25.54 1.19 -4.38
C PRO A 78 26.26 0.56 -3.19
N ASN A 79 27.07 1.32 -2.45
CA ASN A 79 27.82 0.82 -1.29
C ASN A 79 27.03 0.99 0.02
N PHE A 80 25.80 1.51 -0.05
CA PHE A 80 24.91 1.73 1.10
C PHE A 80 25.53 2.65 2.17
N GLN A 81 26.25 3.69 1.77
CA GLN A 81 26.90 4.65 2.68
C GLN A 81 26.02 5.86 2.97
N TYR A 82 25.29 6.35 1.97
CA TYR A 82 24.48 7.55 2.02
C TYR A 82 23.01 7.18 2.04
N GLU A 83 22.48 6.98 3.24
CA GLU A 83 21.06 6.74 3.45
C GLU A 83 20.25 7.95 2.93
N ILE A 84 19.12 7.70 2.28
CA ILE A 84 18.13 8.70 1.90
C ILE A 84 17.10 8.76 3.03
N PRO A 85 17.24 9.69 3.99
CA PRO A 85 16.34 9.76 5.13
C PRO A 85 14.96 10.31 4.71
N GLY A 86 13.93 9.90 5.44
CA GLY A 86 12.62 10.57 5.43
C GLY A 86 11.45 9.70 4.97
N ASN A 87 10.26 10.15 5.37
CA ASN A 87 8.97 9.70 4.86
C ASN A 87 8.15 10.96 4.54
N PRO A 88 7.91 11.29 3.25
CA PRO A 88 8.15 10.47 2.06
C PRO A 88 9.60 10.49 1.56
N LEU A 89 10.04 9.38 0.96
CA LEU A 89 11.28 9.34 0.19
C LEU A 89 11.13 10.20 -1.08
N GLN A 90 12.11 11.06 -1.36
CA GLN A 90 12.15 11.87 -2.57
C GLN A 90 13.34 11.45 -3.44
N ALA A 91 13.05 11.06 -4.67
CA ALA A 91 14.03 10.77 -5.71
C ALA A 91 13.52 11.32 -7.04
N LYS A 92 14.42 11.75 -7.94
CA LYS A 92 14.00 12.22 -9.27
C LYS A 92 13.83 11.03 -10.20
N VAL A 93 12.98 11.20 -11.20
CA VAL A 93 12.85 10.20 -12.27
C VAL A 93 14.19 10.08 -13.00
N GLY A 94 14.74 8.87 -13.03
CA GLY A 94 16.05 8.58 -13.61
C GLY A 94 17.18 8.44 -12.59
N ASP A 95 16.95 8.80 -11.32
CA ASP A 95 17.90 8.52 -10.24
C ASP A 95 17.87 7.02 -9.88
N ASP A 96 19.05 6.44 -9.61
CA ASP A 96 19.14 5.10 -9.03
C ASP A 96 18.86 5.16 -7.53
N VAL A 97 17.98 4.28 -7.05
CA VAL A 97 17.67 4.12 -5.62
C VAL A 97 18.07 2.72 -5.17
N TYR A 98 18.99 2.64 -4.21
CA TYR A 98 19.52 1.40 -3.68
C TYR A 98 18.77 1.00 -2.40
N VAL A 99 18.30 -0.24 -2.32
CA VAL A 99 17.46 -0.71 -1.21
C VAL A 99 18.17 -1.81 -0.44
N LYS A 100 18.21 -1.69 0.89
CA LYS A 100 18.78 -2.70 1.78
C LYS A 100 17.74 -3.18 2.78
N ALA A 101 17.46 -4.48 2.75
CA ALA A 101 16.69 -5.16 3.78
C ALA A 101 17.67 -5.85 4.75
N TYR A 102 17.50 -5.66 6.05
CA TYR A 102 18.41 -6.21 7.06
C TYR A 102 17.69 -6.50 8.38
N THR A 103 18.30 -7.34 9.20
CA THR A 103 17.92 -7.59 10.60
C THR A 103 19.10 -7.25 11.49
N ASP A 104 18.82 -6.75 12.69
CA ASP A 104 19.78 -6.54 13.77
C ASP A 104 19.90 -7.75 14.70
N ALA A 105 19.30 -8.89 14.33
CA ALA A 105 19.39 -10.13 15.08
C ALA A 105 20.86 -10.53 15.30
N ALA A 106 21.27 -10.60 16.57
CA ALA A 106 22.62 -10.96 16.96
C ALA A 106 22.91 -12.48 16.85
N ASP A 107 21.88 -13.31 16.62
CA ASP A 107 22.05 -14.76 16.45
C ASP A 107 22.54 -15.07 15.03
N TRP A 108 23.80 -15.48 14.91
CA TRP A 108 24.47 -15.83 13.65
C TRP A 108 23.80 -16.98 12.88
N ARG A 109 22.93 -17.77 13.52
CA ARG A 109 22.16 -18.84 12.88
C ARG A 109 20.96 -18.29 12.10
N VAL A 110 20.54 -17.06 12.39
CA VAL A 110 19.44 -16.39 11.71
C VAL A 110 19.99 -15.78 10.42
N LYS A 111 19.49 -16.28 9.29
CA LYS A 111 19.80 -15.77 7.96
C LYS A 111 18.53 -15.18 7.36
N MET A 112 18.68 -14.06 6.65
CA MET A 112 17.58 -13.39 5.97
C MET A 112 17.70 -13.60 4.46
N SER A 113 16.60 -13.95 3.81
CA SER A 113 16.46 -13.93 2.36
C SER A 113 15.25 -13.10 1.96
N VAL A 114 15.32 -12.45 0.80
CA VAL A 114 14.20 -11.70 0.23
C VAL A 114 13.56 -12.56 -0.83
N HIS A 115 12.44 -13.20 -0.48
CA HIS A 115 11.71 -14.05 -1.42
C HIS A 115 11.00 -13.23 -2.52
N SER A 116 10.35 -12.14 -2.14
CA SER A 116 9.63 -11.28 -3.07
C SER A 116 9.67 -9.82 -2.60
N CYS A 117 9.81 -8.91 -3.55
CA CYS A 117 9.76 -7.47 -3.31
C CYS A 117 8.87 -6.83 -4.36
N TYR A 118 7.97 -5.95 -3.94
CA TYR A 118 7.08 -5.23 -4.84
C TYR A 118 6.81 -3.82 -4.33
N THR A 119 6.37 -2.94 -5.22
CA THR A 119 5.83 -1.63 -4.88
C THR A 119 4.34 -1.55 -5.21
N LYS A 120 3.65 -0.64 -4.54
CA LYS A 120 2.24 -0.29 -4.76
C LYS A 120 2.12 1.23 -4.84
N PRO A 121 1.17 1.76 -5.63
CA PRO A 121 0.94 3.20 -5.71
C PRO A 121 0.39 3.78 -4.39
N ASP A 122 -0.29 2.95 -3.60
CA ASP A 122 -0.85 3.29 -2.30
C ASP A 122 -0.74 2.09 -1.34
N PRO A 123 -0.51 2.29 -0.02
CA PRO A 123 -0.39 1.20 0.95
C PRO A 123 -1.62 0.29 1.05
N TYR A 124 -2.81 0.83 0.75
CA TYR A 124 -4.09 0.11 0.78
C TYR A 124 -4.53 -0.38 -0.60
N ALA A 125 -3.73 -0.15 -1.65
CA ALA A 125 -4.04 -0.62 -2.99
C ALA A 125 -4.13 -2.16 -3.02
N ASP A 126 -5.05 -2.66 -3.83
CA ASP A 126 -5.25 -4.09 -4.03
C ASP A 126 -3.99 -4.79 -4.57
N ASP A 127 -3.91 -6.10 -4.36
CA ASP A 127 -2.80 -6.93 -4.79
C ASP A 127 -2.63 -6.99 -6.32
N SER A 128 -3.69 -6.72 -7.07
CA SER A 128 -3.62 -6.54 -8.53
C SER A 128 -2.75 -5.35 -8.98
N MET A 129 -2.45 -4.40 -8.08
CA MET A 129 -1.62 -3.21 -8.37
C MET A 129 -0.17 -3.36 -7.88
N LYS A 130 0.27 -4.58 -7.57
CA LYS A 130 1.67 -4.86 -7.22
C LYS A 130 2.55 -4.81 -8.46
N TYR A 131 3.60 -4.01 -8.39
CA TYR A 131 4.73 -4.10 -9.31
C TYR A 131 5.86 -4.88 -8.64
N TYR A 132 6.09 -6.12 -9.08
CA TYR A 132 7.16 -6.93 -8.51
C TYR A 132 8.53 -6.49 -9.03
N LEU A 133 9.41 -6.15 -8.10
CA LEU A 133 10.84 -5.90 -8.33
C LEU A 133 11.63 -7.21 -8.28
N LEU A 134 11.20 -8.15 -7.43
CA LEU A 134 11.83 -9.44 -7.26
C LEU A 134 10.76 -10.49 -6.96
N THR A 135 10.90 -11.66 -7.58
CA THR A 135 9.99 -12.81 -7.43
C THR A 135 10.80 -14.09 -7.30
N ASN A 136 10.42 -14.96 -6.37
CA ASN A 136 11.00 -16.30 -6.19
C ASN A 136 12.52 -16.27 -5.92
N GLY A 137 12.93 -15.42 -4.98
CA GLY A 137 14.31 -15.30 -4.49
C GLY A 137 14.71 -16.34 -3.44
#